data_AF-A0A2Z2MPQ7-F1
#
_entry.id   AF-A0A2Z2MPQ7-F1
#
_cell.length_a   1.000
_cell.length_b   1.000
_cell.length_c   1.000
_cell.angle_alpha   90.00
_cell.angle_beta   90.00
_cell.angle_gamma   90.00
#
_symmetry.space_group_name_H-M   'P 1'
#
loop_
_entity.id
_entity.type
_entity.pdbx_description
1 polymer ?
#
loop_
_entity_poly.entity_id
_entity_poly.type
_entity_poly.pdbx_seq_one_letter_code
_entity_poly.pdbx_strand_id
1 'polypeptide(L)' 'MSESVNIDMILRDIQLMRKKLDEIEEELLKLKIRELEEEEVTNEELEELERLSKEARENGIPWEEAKKVVGFL' A
#
# COMPACT_ATOMS: atom_id res chain seq x y z
N MET A 1 -36.09 21.09 -2.53
CA MET A 1 -35.89 20.18 -1.39
C MET A 1 -34.41 19.88 -1.36
N SER A 2 -33.69 20.34 -0.34
CA SER A 2 -32.25 20.09 -0.23
C SER A 2 -32.05 18.61 0.02
N GLU A 3 -31.37 17.91 -0.89
CA GLU A 3 -30.81 16.59 -0.60
C GLU A 3 -29.89 16.76 0.62
N SER A 4 -30.38 16.35 1.79
CA SER A 4 -29.55 16.26 2.98
C SER A 4 -28.58 15.12 2.71
N VAL A 5 -27.38 15.47 2.27
CA VAL A 5 -26.27 14.54 2.11
C VAL A 5 -26.06 13.84 3.45
N ASN A 6 -26.32 12.53 3.48
CA ASN A 6 -26.16 11.74 4.68
C ASN A 6 -24.65 11.52 4.90
N ILE A 7 -24.04 12.38 5.71
CA ILE A 7 -22.62 12.40 6.02
C ILE A 7 -22.14 11.02 6.51
N ASP A 8 -22.97 10.30 7.27
CA ASP A 8 -22.63 8.98 7.82
C ASP A 8 -22.46 7.93 6.71
N MET A 9 -23.28 8.01 5.64
CA MET A 9 -23.12 7.13 4.48
C MET A 9 -21.82 7.43 3.74
N ILE A 10 -21.51 8.71 3.51
CA ILE A 10 -20.26 9.11 2.85
C ILE A 10 -19.04 8.69 3.67
N LEU A 11 -19.06 8.88 4.99
CA LEU A 11 -17.98 8.44 5.87
C LEU A 11 -17.75 6.93 5.80
N ARG A 12 -18.83 6.15 5.77
CA ARG A 12 -18.75 4.70 5.62
C ARG A 12 -18.16 4.29 4.27
N ASP A 13 -18.58 4.94 3.19
CA ASP A 13 -18.05 4.68 1.86
C ASP A 13 -16.56 5.03 1.77
N ILE A 14 -16.14 6.15 2.37
CA ILE A 14 -14.72 6.53 2.46
C ILE A 14 -13.91 5.47 3.22
N GLN A 15 -14.42 4.97 4.34
CA GLN A 15 -13.75 3.91 5.09
C GLN A 15 -13.62 2.61 4.29
N LEU A 16 -14.66 2.24 3.54
CA LEU A 16 -14.64 1.07 2.66
C LEU A 16 -13.66 1.26 1.50
N MET A 17 -13.62 2.44 0.89
CA MET A 17 -12.67 2.78 -0.17
C MET A 17 -11.23 2.72 0.34
N ARG A 18 -10.97 3.24 1.55
CA ARG A 18 -9.64 3.15 2.17
C ARG A 18 -9.19 1.70 2.38
N LYS A 19 -10.07 0.85 2.91
CA LYS A 19 -9.76 -0.57 3.08
C LYS A 19 -9.44 -1.27 1.76
N LYS A 20 -10.19 -0.96 0.70
CA LYS A 20 -9.92 -1.50 -0.65
C LYS A 20 -8.59 -1.02 -1.21
N LEU A 21 -8.21 0.24 -0.93
CA LEU A 21 -6.90 0.78 -1.28
C LEU A 21 -5.78 0.01 -0.60
N ASP A 22 -5.91 -0.23 0.71
CA ASP A 22 -4.92 -1.02 1.47
C ASP A 22 -4.79 -2.45 0.91
N GLU A 23 -5.90 -3.09 0.52
CA GLU A 23 -5.89 -4.42 -0.11
C GLU A 23 -5.21 -4.41 -1.50
N ILE A 24 -5.43 -3.37 -2.30
CA ILE A 24 -4.78 -3.20 -3.61
C ILE A 24 -3.27 -2.96 -3.44
N GLU A 25 -2.86 -2.16 -2.46
CA GLU A 25 -1.44 -1.94 -2.17
C GLU A 25 -0.74 -3.24 -1.76
N GLU A 26 -1.38 -4.08 -0.94
CA GLU A 26 -0.84 -5.39 -0.55
C GLU A 26 -0.67 -6.34 -1.74
N GLU A 27 -1.62 -6.37 -2.68
CA GLU A 27 -1.50 -7.19 -3.89
C GLU A 27 -0.43 -6.66 -4.86
N LEU A 28 -0.28 -5.34 -5.01
CA LEU A 28 0.79 -4.74 -5.80
C LEU A 28 2.18 -5.10 -5.26
N LEU A 29 2.32 -5.11 -3.93
CA LEU A 29 3.54 -5.53 -3.24
C LEU A 29 3.91 -6.98 -3.56
N LYS A 30 2.93 -7.89 -3.48
CA LYS A 30 3.14 -9.31 -3.83
C LYS A 30 3.55 -9.49 -5.29
N LEU A 31 2.94 -8.73 -6.20
CA LEU A 31 3.31 -8.76 -7.62
C LEU A 31 4.73 -8.24 -7.83
N LYS A 32 5.14 -7.18 -7.12
CA LYS A 32 6.51 -6.66 -7.23
C LYS A 32 7.54 -7.66 -6.70
N ILE A 33 7.26 -8.31 -5.57
CA ILE A 33 8.11 -9.39 -5.04
C ILE A 33 8.30 -10.50 -6.08
N ARG A 34 7.21 -10.96 -6.72
CA ARG A 34 7.30 -11.99 -7.77
C ARG A 34 8.08 -11.52 -9.01
N GLU A 35 7.88 -10.28 -9.45
CA GLU A 35 8.63 -9.71 -10.58
C GLU A 35 10.14 -9.70 -10.28
N LEU A 36 10.52 -9.37 -9.05
CA LEU A 36 11.92 -9.41 -8.63
C LEU A 36 12.47 -10.84 -8.54
N GLU A 37 11.69 -11.79 -8.02
CA GLU A 37 12.05 -13.22 -8.06
C GLU A 37 12.27 -13.72 -9.50
N GLU A 38 11.48 -13.23 -10.47
CA GLU A 38 11.59 -13.57 -11.89
C GLU A 38 12.78 -12.86 -12.59
N GLU A 39 13.17 -11.66 -12.13
CA GLU A 39 14.27 -10.86 -12.69
C GLU A 39 15.67 -11.22 -12.15
N GLU A 40 15.82 -12.31 -11.37
CA GLU A 40 17.07 -12.69 -10.67
C GLU A 40 17.69 -11.53 -9.84
N VAL A 41 16.85 -10.66 -9.27
CA VAL A 41 17.35 -9.59 -8.39
C VAL A 41 17.74 -10.15 -7.03
N THR A 42 18.63 -9.44 -6.34
CA THR A 42 19.34 -9.99 -5.19
C THR A 42 18.41 -10.20 -3.99
N ASN A 43 18.68 -11.21 -3.16
CA ASN A 43 17.92 -11.43 -1.91
C ASN A 43 17.85 -10.18 -1.03
N GLU A 44 18.83 -9.28 -1.10
CA GLU A 44 18.83 -8.01 -0.37
C GLU A 44 17.68 -7.07 -0.82
N GLU A 45 17.34 -7.03 -2.11
CA GLU A 45 16.24 -6.20 -2.64
C GLU A 45 14.86 -6.75 -2.24
N LEU A 46 14.74 -8.08 -2.14
CA LEU A 46 13.54 -8.75 -1.64
C LEU A 46 13.33 -8.51 -0.14
N GLU A 47 14.38 -8.66 0.67
CA GLU A 47 14.33 -8.42 2.12
C GLU A 47 14.01 -6.95 2.46
N GLU A 48 14.56 -6.00 1.70
CA GLU A 48 14.31 -4.58 1.86
C GLU A 48 12.84 -4.22 1.57
N LEU A 49 12.24 -4.82 0.54
CA LEU A 49 10.82 -4.65 0.21
C LEU A 49 9.88 -5.25 1.26
N GLU A 50 10.22 -6.43 1.78
CA GLU A 50 9.45 -7.06 2.86
C GLU A 50 9.50 -6.21 4.14
N ARG A 51 10.68 -5.66 4.47
CA ARG A 51 10.85 -4.73 5.60
C ARG A 51 9.99 -3.48 5.43
N LEU A 52 10.00 -2.87 4.25
CA LEU A 52 9.18 -1.67 3.99
C LEU A 52 7.69 -1.94 3.99
N SER A 53 7.26 -3.07 3.45
CA SER A 53 5.84 -3.47 3.53
C SER A 53 5.41 -3.55 4.99
N LYS A 54 6.25 -4.14 5.83
CA LYS A 54 5.99 -4.26 7.26
C LYS A 54 5.99 -2.90 7.96
N GLU A 55 6.96 -2.03 7.69
CA GLU A 55 7.02 -0.68 8.26
C GLU A 55 5.83 0.20 7.83
N ALA A 56 5.41 0.14 6.56
CA ALA A 56 4.24 0.86 6.08
C ALA A 56 2.95 0.37 6.77
N ARG A 57 2.83 -0.94 6.96
CA ARG A 57 1.67 -1.58 7.61
C ARG A 57 1.63 -1.35 9.13
N GLU A 58 2.78 -1.37 9.81
CA GLU A 58 2.88 -1.20 11.27
C GLU A 58 2.84 0.27 11.69
N ASN A 59 3.48 1.17 10.93
CA ASN A 59 3.55 2.59 11.29
C ASN A 59 2.48 3.45 10.62
N GLY A 60 1.66 2.86 9.73
CA GLY A 60 0.68 3.60 8.93
C GLY A 60 1.33 4.64 8.01
N ILE A 61 2.62 4.47 7.72
CA ILE A 61 3.38 5.34 6.83
C ILE A 61 2.89 5.05 5.41
N PRO A 62 2.48 6.07 4.63
CA PRO A 62 2.08 5.89 3.25
C PRO A 62 3.17 5.16 2.47
N TRP A 63 2.77 4.18 1.66
CA TRP A 63 3.67 3.37 0.86
C TRP A 63 4.64 4.20 -0.01
N GLU A 64 4.19 5.37 -0.48
CA GLU A 64 5.02 6.34 -1.22
C GLU A 64 6.17 6.95 -0.40
N GLU A 65 6.03 7.07 0.92
CA GLU A 65 7.13 7.51 1.79
C GLU A 65 8.11 6.36 2.07
N ALA A 66 7.61 5.13 2.20
CA ALA A 66 8.45 3.94 2.39
C ALA A 66 9.38 3.70 1.20
N LYS A 67 8.87 3.83 -0.04
CA LYS A 67 9.65 3.63 -1.28
C LYS A 67 10.89 4.52 -1.39
N LYS A 68 10.85 5.75 -0.86
CA LYS A 68 11.97 6.69 -0.91
C LYS A 68 13.23 6.17 -0.21
N VAL A 69 13.06 5.30 0.78
CA VAL A 69 14.17 4.74 1.56
C VAL A 69 15.00 3.75 0.74
N VAL A 70 14.40 3.05 -0.23
CA VAL A 70 15.11 2.11 -1.14
C VAL A 70 15.77 2.82 -2.32
N GLY A 71 15.67 4.15 -2.42
CA GLY A 71 16.17 4.87 -3.58
C GLY A 71 15.29 4.69 -4.84
N PHE A 72 14.00 4.36 -4.69
CA PHE A 72 13.01 4.60 -5.75
C PHE A 72 12.74 6.11 -5.84
N LEU A 73 13.71 6.88 -6.35
CA LEU A 73 13.64 8.19 -7.04
C LEU A 73 15.04 8.80 -7.20
#